data_AF-G0NS82-F1
#
_entry.id   AF-G0NS82-F1
#
_cell.length_a   1.000
_cell.length_b   1.000
_cell.length_c   1.000
_cell.angle_alpha   90.00
_cell.angle_beta   90.00
_cell.angle_gamma   90.00
#
_symmetry.space_group_name_H-M   'P 1'
#
loop_
_entity.id
_entity.type
_entity.pdbx_description
1 polymer ?
#
loop_
_entity_poly.entity_id
_entity_poly.type
_entity_poly.pdbx_seq_one_letter_code
_entity_poly.pdbx_strand_id
1 'polypeptide(L)'
;MGSQFSYFPPVPCRMERPLFQTVESEDPEDDFFEVFKLVFCTDNFDRYTEKYKLNARWTMIVMDVDGKDHVDVMYRGKKYVFNLVLAVNSYDIGKLVPTPQQHPEQESTLVADYYYGRNHNRFDYIYHRIMHITSSCALILRFNDPCRDIREMSFAMFPYGLGVEINKPSVTPEELDYIGTMSILNYLLLNTKIPKGYEAFALKYKIGYIANAEGLTLDQLKTIKCHYLFIGKSNFTSSDMNQFMKAWMNKELSEEFYMLHIKEFDKSEDLYNGIDYKQWDEAVRDSRYRIFDGKLRFDLSTSIDITRDDGTIASFYPESKNIFHFSVWYSNRFPKVQDEQDFDLNTPPELADYSYWTFERPSFIILECIFGRSFDK
;
A
#
# COMPACT_ATOMS: atom_id res chain seq x y z
N MET A 1 32.59 9.62 7.24
CA MET A 1 33.34 8.72 6.33
C MET A 1 32.37 8.34 5.23
N GLY A 2 32.64 8.76 3.99
CA GLY A 2 31.70 8.62 2.88
C GLY A 2 31.60 7.17 2.40
N SER A 3 30.38 6.66 2.26
CA SER A 3 30.11 5.39 1.61
C SER A 3 30.31 5.54 0.11
N GLN A 4 31.37 4.95 -0.43
CA GLN A 4 31.48 4.71 -1.86
C GLN A 4 30.40 3.69 -2.24
N PHE A 5 29.38 4.13 -2.98
CA PHE A 5 28.53 3.22 -3.73
C PHE A 5 29.42 2.49 -4.73
N SER A 6 29.54 1.17 -4.58
CA SER A 6 30.23 0.33 -5.55
C SER A 6 29.47 0.40 -6.87
N TYR A 7 30.03 1.14 -7.83
CA TYR A 7 29.59 1.15 -9.22
C TYR A 7 29.85 -0.24 -9.78
N PHE A 8 28.82 -1.09 -9.85
CA PHE A 8 28.93 -2.39 -10.50
C PHE A 8 28.89 -2.18 -12.01
N PRO A 9 29.92 -2.59 -12.77
CA PRO A 9 29.86 -2.54 -14.21
C PRO A 9 28.74 -3.48 -14.70
N PRO A 10 27.97 -3.10 -15.73
CA PRO A 10 26.99 -3.98 -16.33
C PRO A 10 27.73 -5.24 -16.84
N VAL A 11 27.32 -6.41 -16.34
CA VAL A 11 27.74 -7.68 -16.93
C VAL A 11 27.06 -7.75 -18.31
N PRO A 12 27.81 -7.81 -19.43
CA PRO A 12 27.19 -7.82 -20.75
C PRO A 12 26.35 -9.09 -20.92
N CYS A 13 25.05 -8.92 -21.15
CA CYS A 13 24.19 -9.98 -21.65
C CYS A 13 24.61 -10.32 -23.09
N ARG A 14 25.50 -11.31 -23.28
CA ARG A 14 25.74 -11.89 -24.61
C ARG A 14 24.55 -12.75 -25.00
N MET A 15 23.74 -12.29 -25.94
CA MET A 15 22.73 -13.12 -26.60
C MET A 15 23.30 -13.80 -27.85
N GLU A 16 23.05 -15.10 -27.97
CA GLU A 16 22.81 -15.73 -29.27
C GLU A 16 21.36 -15.42 -29.66
N ARG A 17 21.14 -14.85 -30.85
CA ARG A 17 19.80 -14.49 -31.34
C ARG A 17 19.04 -15.75 -31.79
N PRO A 18 17.83 -16.03 -31.28
CA PRO A 18 16.85 -16.80 -32.03
C PRO A 18 16.17 -15.85 -33.04
N LEU A 19 16.02 -16.30 -34.28
CA LEU A 19 15.17 -15.65 -35.28
C LEU A 19 13.70 -15.77 -34.83
N PHE A 20 13.13 -14.68 -34.31
CA PHE A 20 11.68 -14.53 -34.22
C PHE A 20 11.18 -13.60 -35.31
N GLN A 21 10.15 -14.05 -36.03
CA GLN A 21 9.42 -13.31 -37.05
C GLN A 21 8.70 -12.12 -36.41
N THR A 22 8.83 -10.96 -37.05
CA THR A 22 8.19 -9.70 -36.68
C THR A 22 6.68 -9.78 -36.87
N VAL A 23 5.94 -9.99 -35.79
CA VAL A 23 4.56 -9.52 -35.65
C VAL A 23 4.61 -8.00 -35.50
N GLU A 24 3.67 -7.28 -36.10
CA GLU A 24 3.56 -5.81 -36.08
C GLU A 24 3.84 -5.27 -34.67
N SER A 25 4.95 -4.54 -34.52
CA SER A 25 5.47 -4.19 -33.20
C SER A 25 4.61 -3.10 -32.57
N GLU A 26 3.83 -3.47 -31.56
CA GLU A 26 3.38 -2.54 -30.51
C GLU A 26 4.59 -1.73 -30.02
N ASP A 27 4.39 -0.44 -29.72
CA ASP A 27 5.46 0.37 -29.14
C ASP A 27 5.91 -0.34 -27.84
N PRO A 28 7.20 -0.71 -27.69
CA PRO A 28 7.67 -1.40 -26.49
C PRO A 28 7.33 -0.66 -25.19
N GLU A 29 6.96 0.63 -25.24
CA GLU A 29 6.44 1.39 -24.10
C GLU A 29 5.21 0.80 -23.40
N ASP A 30 4.43 -0.03 -24.08
CA ASP A 30 3.21 -0.64 -23.51
C ASP A 30 3.48 -1.92 -22.70
N ASP A 31 4.70 -2.46 -22.76
CA ASP A 31 5.12 -3.64 -22.01
C ASP A 31 6.39 -3.38 -21.20
N PHE A 32 6.24 -3.37 -19.87
CA PHE A 32 7.36 -3.17 -18.95
C PHE A 32 8.49 -4.20 -19.13
N PHE A 33 8.19 -5.47 -19.40
CA PHE A 33 9.21 -6.50 -19.62
C PHE A 33 9.99 -6.26 -20.92
N GLU A 34 9.34 -5.79 -21.98
CA GLU A 34 10.03 -5.46 -23.23
C GLU A 34 10.93 -4.23 -23.06
N VAL A 35 10.47 -3.17 -22.38
CA VAL A 35 11.36 -2.05 -22.01
C VAL A 35 12.53 -2.55 -21.16
N PHE A 36 12.25 -3.39 -20.15
CA PHE A 36 13.29 -3.94 -19.28
C PHE A 36 14.35 -4.71 -20.06
N LYS A 37 13.94 -5.58 -21.01
CA LYS A 37 14.85 -6.31 -21.90
C LYS A 37 15.63 -5.35 -22.79
N LEU A 38 14.98 -4.36 -23.41
CA LEU A 38 15.65 -3.39 -24.28
C LEU A 38 16.72 -2.61 -23.53
N VAL A 39 16.41 -2.16 -22.32
CA VAL A 39 17.34 -1.43 -21.47
C VAL A 39 18.51 -2.33 -21.07
N PHE A 40 18.26 -3.49 -20.46
CA PHE A 40 19.33 -4.29 -19.83
C PHE A 40 19.98 -5.37 -20.72
N CYS A 41 19.44 -5.62 -21.91
CA CYS A 41 19.96 -6.62 -22.83
C CYS A 41 20.48 -6.02 -24.15
N THR A 42 20.60 -4.69 -24.24
CA THR A 42 21.24 -4.02 -25.38
C THR A 42 22.41 -3.13 -24.95
N ASP A 43 23.32 -2.85 -25.88
CA ASP A 43 24.51 -2.01 -25.61
C ASP A 43 24.18 -0.51 -25.48
N ASN A 44 22.91 -0.11 -25.63
CA ASN A 44 22.46 1.30 -25.65
C ASN A 44 21.59 1.67 -24.44
N PHE A 45 21.96 1.17 -23.27
CA PHE A 45 21.26 1.33 -21.99
C PHE A 45 20.83 2.79 -21.70
N ASP A 46 21.77 3.74 -21.70
CA ASP A 46 21.49 5.14 -21.32
C ASP A 46 20.44 5.81 -22.22
N ARG A 47 20.48 5.49 -23.53
CA ARG A 47 19.53 6.02 -24.51
C ARG A 47 18.11 5.54 -24.23
N TYR A 48 17.94 4.28 -23.85
CA TYR A 48 16.62 3.72 -23.57
C TYR A 48 16.10 4.14 -22.21
N THR A 49 16.96 4.24 -21.19
CA THR A 49 16.58 4.80 -19.89
C THR A 49 16.06 6.23 -20.05
N GLU A 50 16.79 7.09 -20.78
CA GLU A 50 16.36 8.47 -20.99
C GLU A 50 15.09 8.58 -21.84
N LYS A 51 14.96 7.72 -22.86
CA LYS A 51 13.77 7.69 -23.73
C LYS A 51 12.51 7.33 -22.93
N TYR A 52 12.59 6.28 -22.11
CA TYR A 52 11.38 5.67 -21.55
C TYR A 52 11.00 6.21 -20.17
N LYS A 53 11.97 6.53 -19.29
CA LYS A 53 11.76 7.11 -17.94
C LYS A 53 10.41 6.70 -17.33
N LEU A 54 10.22 5.39 -17.14
CA LEU A 54 8.90 4.84 -16.88
C LEU A 54 8.35 5.37 -15.56
N ASN A 55 7.04 5.64 -15.55
CA ASN A 55 6.32 5.98 -14.33
C ASN A 55 5.62 4.73 -13.79
N ALA A 56 6.40 3.89 -13.08
CA ALA A 56 5.81 2.79 -12.32
C ALA A 56 5.07 3.36 -11.11
N ARG A 57 3.83 2.92 -10.90
CA ARG A 57 2.99 3.41 -9.80
C ARG A 57 3.52 2.95 -8.45
N TRP A 58 3.95 1.69 -8.39
CA TRP A 58 4.55 1.10 -7.21
C TRP A 58 5.42 -0.10 -7.58
N THR A 59 6.37 -0.39 -6.71
CA THR A 59 7.18 -1.61 -6.74
C THR A 59 7.08 -2.28 -5.39
N MET A 60 6.91 -3.59 -5.40
CA MET A 60 6.82 -4.37 -4.17
C MET A 60 7.78 -5.53 -4.21
N ILE A 61 8.55 -5.66 -3.14
CA ILE A 61 9.34 -6.84 -2.87
C ILE A 61 8.48 -7.78 -2.02
N VAL A 62 8.20 -8.96 -2.56
CA VAL A 62 7.39 -9.98 -1.89
C VAL A 62 8.31 -11.11 -1.43
N MET A 63 8.24 -11.37 -0.13
CA MET A 63 8.94 -12.45 0.55
C MET A 63 7.93 -13.55 0.83
N ASP A 64 7.84 -14.49 -0.10
CA ASP A 64 6.78 -15.48 -0.14
C ASP A 64 7.21 -16.85 0.38
N VAL A 65 6.22 -17.71 0.62
CA VAL A 65 6.41 -19.07 1.11
C VAL A 65 7.31 -19.88 0.18
N ASP A 66 8.06 -20.82 0.77
CA ASP A 66 8.94 -21.75 0.06
C ASP A 66 10.02 -21.08 -0.80
N GLY A 67 10.40 -19.84 -0.47
CA GLY A 67 11.42 -19.09 -1.21
C GLY A 67 10.96 -18.60 -2.59
N LYS A 68 9.64 -18.56 -2.84
CA LYS A 68 9.03 -18.01 -4.06
C LYS A 68 9.00 -16.48 -4.06
N ASP A 69 10.13 -15.91 -3.70
CA ASP A 69 10.31 -14.47 -3.64
C ASP A 69 10.18 -13.87 -5.04
N HIS A 70 9.52 -12.72 -5.10
CA HIS A 70 9.28 -12.03 -6.35
C HIS A 70 9.24 -10.53 -6.14
N VAL A 71 9.39 -9.80 -7.24
CA VAL A 71 9.18 -8.36 -7.27
C VAL A 71 8.01 -8.04 -8.18
N ASP A 72 7.03 -7.33 -7.65
CA ASP A 72 5.88 -6.87 -8.41
C ASP A 72 6.06 -5.41 -8.80
N VAL A 73 5.80 -5.08 -10.07
CA VAL A 73 5.79 -3.72 -10.59
C VAL A 73 4.44 -3.43 -11.20
N MET A 74 3.78 -2.36 -10.75
CA MET A 74 2.55 -1.88 -11.37
C MET A 74 2.86 -0.76 -12.36
N TYR A 75 2.59 -1.02 -13.64
CA TYR A 75 2.89 -0.11 -14.73
C TYR A 75 1.73 -0.08 -15.73
N ARG A 76 1.24 1.13 -16.06
CA ARG A 76 0.09 1.36 -16.95
C ARG A 76 -1.14 0.46 -16.67
N GLY A 77 -1.42 0.18 -15.39
CA GLY A 77 -2.56 -0.64 -14.97
C GLY A 77 -2.36 -2.16 -15.09
N LYS A 78 -1.18 -2.61 -15.51
CA LYS A 78 -0.78 -4.02 -15.57
C LYS A 78 0.21 -4.35 -14.44
N LYS A 79 0.09 -5.56 -13.89
CA LYS A 79 0.99 -6.09 -12.87
C LYS A 79 2.06 -6.95 -13.53
N TYR A 80 3.33 -6.63 -13.28
CA TYR A 80 4.49 -7.36 -13.78
C TYR A 80 5.20 -8.05 -12.61
N VAL A 81 5.25 -9.38 -12.64
CA VAL A 81 5.80 -10.22 -11.57
C VAL A 81 7.15 -10.78 -12.00
N PHE A 82 8.20 -10.44 -11.28
CA PHE A 82 9.56 -10.95 -11.46
C PHE A 82 9.83 -12.06 -10.43
N ASN A 83 9.64 -13.32 -10.79
CA ASN A 83 10.04 -14.43 -9.92
C ASN A 83 11.56 -14.48 -9.78
N LEU A 84 12.08 -14.48 -8.56
CA LEU A 84 13.52 -14.46 -8.33
C LEU A 84 14.08 -15.88 -8.29
N VAL A 85 14.76 -16.27 -9.36
CA VAL A 85 15.31 -17.63 -9.53
C VAL A 85 16.84 -17.60 -9.40
N LEU A 86 17.39 -18.49 -8.58
CA LEU A 86 18.84 -18.60 -8.46
C LEU A 86 19.43 -19.19 -9.75
N ALA A 87 20.32 -18.45 -10.41
CA ALA A 87 21.01 -18.91 -11.59
C ALA A 87 21.94 -20.09 -11.28
N VAL A 88 21.73 -21.21 -11.98
CA VAL A 88 22.64 -22.37 -11.93
C VAL A 88 23.92 -22.07 -12.69
N ASN A 89 23.80 -21.41 -13.85
CA ASN A 89 24.92 -20.98 -14.66
C ASN A 89 25.11 -19.46 -14.56
N SER A 90 26.36 -19.01 -14.48
CA SER A 90 26.67 -17.58 -14.45
C SER A 90 26.18 -16.83 -15.70
N TYR A 91 26.03 -17.52 -16.83
CA TYR A 91 25.51 -16.97 -18.08
C TYR A 91 24.02 -16.63 -18.02
N ASP A 92 23.28 -17.18 -17.06
CA ASP A 92 21.85 -16.91 -16.91
C ASP A 92 21.58 -15.68 -16.03
N ILE A 93 22.59 -15.19 -15.30
CA ILE A 93 22.44 -14.03 -14.41
C ILE A 93 21.97 -12.81 -15.21
N GLY A 94 20.90 -12.19 -14.73
CA GLY A 94 20.28 -11.00 -15.30
C GLY A 94 19.31 -11.28 -16.46
N LYS A 95 19.12 -12.55 -16.87
CA LYS A 95 18.12 -12.93 -17.87
C LYS A 95 16.72 -12.83 -17.30
N LEU A 96 15.80 -12.43 -18.17
CA LEU A 96 14.36 -12.40 -17.92
C LEU A 96 13.69 -13.37 -18.90
N VAL A 97 13.07 -14.42 -18.38
CA VAL A 97 12.42 -15.48 -19.17
C VAL A 97 10.92 -15.45 -18.88
N PRO A 98 10.06 -15.16 -19.86
CA PRO A 98 8.62 -15.20 -19.65
C PRO A 98 8.17 -16.56 -19.14
N THR A 99 7.36 -16.58 -18.08
CA THR A 99 6.78 -17.80 -17.55
C THR A 99 5.46 -18.03 -18.29
N PRO A 100 5.22 -19.20 -18.89
CA PRO A 100 3.94 -19.49 -19.55
C PRO A 100 2.79 -19.26 -18.55
N GLN A 101 1.82 -18.41 -18.92
CA GLN A 101 0.66 -18.15 -18.08
C GLN A 101 -0.09 -19.46 -17.86
N GLN A 102 -0.20 -19.89 -16.59
CA GLN A 102 -0.95 -21.09 -16.23
C GLN A 102 -2.47 -20.87 -16.34
N HIS A 103 -2.92 -19.61 -16.30
CA HIS A 103 -4.33 -19.21 -16.38
C HIS A 103 -4.50 -18.03 -17.36
N PRO A 104 -5.03 -18.28 -18.58
CA PRO A 104 -5.23 -17.25 -19.60
C PRO A 104 -6.22 -16.15 -19.21
N GLU A 105 -7.04 -16.38 -18.17
CA GLU A 105 -8.10 -15.46 -17.72
C GLU A 105 -7.57 -14.28 -16.90
N GLN A 106 -6.28 -14.29 -16.50
CA GLN A 106 -5.63 -13.19 -15.76
C GLN A 106 -4.81 -12.31 -16.71
N GLU A 107 -5.45 -11.75 -17.74
CA GLU A 107 -4.81 -10.96 -18.81
C GLU A 107 -4.02 -9.72 -18.29
N SER A 108 -4.31 -9.26 -17.07
CA SER A 108 -3.66 -8.09 -16.45
C SER A 108 -2.34 -8.39 -15.74
N THR A 109 -2.02 -9.68 -15.51
CA THR A 109 -0.79 -10.10 -14.80
C THR A 109 0.18 -10.81 -15.73
N LEU A 110 1.37 -10.24 -15.84
CA LEU A 110 2.46 -10.74 -16.66
C LEU A 110 3.58 -11.26 -15.74
N VAL A 111 4.03 -12.49 -15.97
CA VAL A 111 4.97 -13.19 -15.08
C VAL A 111 6.23 -13.57 -15.85
N ALA A 112 7.39 -13.34 -15.25
CA ALA A 112 8.67 -13.77 -15.79
C ALA A 112 9.65 -14.18 -14.68
N ASP A 113 10.48 -15.16 -14.99
CA ASP A 113 11.59 -15.57 -14.14
C ASP A 113 12.80 -14.67 -14.39
N TYR A 114 13.29 -14.06 -13.31
CA TYR A 114 14.49 -13.27 -13.28
C TYR A 114 15.60 -13.99 -12.54
N TYR A 115 16.71 -14.23 -13.24
CA TYR A 115 17.80 -15.05 -12.75
C TYR A 115 18.86 -14.21 -12.02
N TYR A 116 19.09 -14.46 -10.73
CA TYR A 116 20.11 -13.76 -9.94
C TYR A 116 21.29 -14.69 -9.59
N GLY A 117 22.48 -14.12 -9.36
CA GLY A 117 23.67 -14.91 -9.01
C GLY A 117 23.82 -15.16 -7.50
N ARG A 118 24.48 -16.26 -7.11
CA ARG A 118 24.72 -16.65 -5.69
C ARG A 118 25.37 -15.59 -4.81
N ASN A 119 26.19 -14.72 -5.40
CA ASN A 119 26.93 -13.68 -4.68
C ASN A 119 26.15 -12.35 -4.59
N HIS A 120 24.92 -12.30 -5.12
CA HIS A 120 24.09 -11.10 -5.10
C HIS A 120 22.99 -11.25 -4.06
N ASN A 121 22.67 -10.15 -3.37
CA ASN A 121 21.39 -10.07 -2.68
C ASN A 121 20.29 -10.10 -3.76
N ARG A 122 19.40 -11.09 -3.69
CA ARG A 122 18.41 -11.37 -4.73
C ARG A 122 17.46 -10.20 -4.99
N PHE A 123 17.20 -9.38 -3.98
CA PHE A 123 16.32 -8.21 -4.10
C PHE A 123 17.07 -6.97 -4.57
N ASP A 124 18.26 -6.75 -4.04
CA ASP A 124 19.09 -5.58 -4.33
C ASP A 124 19.35 -5.44 -5.84
N TYR A 125 19.73 -6.55 -6.47
CA TYR A 125 20.10 -6.55 -7.89
C TYR A 125 18.94 -6.18 -8.82
N ILE A 126 17.76 -6.78 -8.61
CA ILE A 126 16.56 -6.48 -9.41
C ILE A 126 15.98 -5.11 -9.07
N TYR A 127 16.02 -4.71 -7.79
CA TYR A 127 15.51 -3.43 -7.33
C TYR A 127 16.27 -2.28 -7.98
N HIS A 128 17.61 -2.30 -7.96
CA HIS A 128 18.41 -1.27 -8.60
C HIS A 128 18.14 -1.16 -10.10
N ARG A 129 17.87 -2.29 -10.79
CA ARG A 129 17.51 -2.28 -12.20
C ARG A 129 16.13 -1.65 -12.45
N ILE A 130 15.12 -2.01 -11.65
CA ILE A 130 13.78 -1.43 -11.74
C ILE A 130 13.82 0.07 -11.44
N MET A 131 14.52 0.48 -10.39
CA MET A 131 14.69 1.89 -10.01
C MET A 131 15.52 2.69 -11.02
N HIS A 132 16.35 2.03 -11.83
CA HIS A 132 17.05 2.72 -12.90
C HIS A 132 16.12 3.09 -14.06
N ILE A 133 15.16 2.22 -14.38
CA ILE A 133 14.18 2.47 -15.45
C ILE A 133 13.04 3.37 -14.97
N THR A 134 12.70 3.29 -13.69
CA THR A 134 11.55 3.98 -13.11
C THR A 134 11.96 5.27 -12.41
N SER A 135 11.34 6.40 -12.78
CA SER A 135 11.80 7.73 -12.34
C SER A 135 11.49 8.05 -10.87
N SER A 136 10.55 7.33 -10.26
CA SER A 136 10.19 7.37 -8.83
C SER A 136 9.02 6.41 -8.62
N CYS A 137 9.13 5.44 -7.73
CA CYS A 137 7.99 4.59 -7.37
C CYS A 137 7.97 4.36 -5.85
N ALA A 138 6.77 4.22 -5.30
CA ALA A 138 6.62 3.78 -3.91
C ALA A 138 7.16 2.35 -3.78
N LEU A 139 8.02 2.11 -2.78
CA LEU A 139 8.55 0.79 -2.50
C LEU A 139 7.82 0.17 -1.31
N ILE A 140 7.54 -1.12 -1.42
CA ILE A 140 6.70 -1.84 -0.47
C ILE A 140 7.35 -3.18 -0.17
N LEU A 141 7.46 -3.53 1.11
CA LEU A 141 7.96 -4.82 1.54
C LEU A 141 6.79 -5.63 2.06
N ARG A 142 6.52 -6.77 1.43
CA ARG A 142 5.47 -7.69 1.83
C ARG A 142 6.08 -8.97 2.37
N PHE A 143 5.76 -9.31 3.61
CA PHE A 143 6.23 -10.51 4.30
C PHE A 143 5.07 -11.50 4.42
N ASN A 144 5.07 -12.53 3.58
CA ASN A 144 4.08 -13.61 3.62
C ASN A 144 4.64 -14.89 4.28
N ASP A 145 5.93 -15.16 4.09
CA ASP A 145 6.61 -16.36 4.59
C ASP A 145 6.56 -16.47 6.13
N PRO A 146 5.80 -17.43 6.71
CA PRO A 146 5.65 -17.57 8.15
C PRO A 146 6.97 -17.83 8.89
N CYS A 147 7.92 -18.47 8.23
CA CYS A 147 9.16 -18.96 8.84
C CYS A 147 10.32 -17.97 8.73
N ARG A 148 10.18 -16.92 7.92
CA ARG A 148 11.26 -15.98 7.64
C ARG A 148 11.37 -14.88 8.67
N ASP A 149 12.54 -14.70 9.26
CA ASP A 149 12.79 -13.56 10.14
C ASP A 149 12.90 -12.26 9.33
N ILE A 150 12.04 -11.28 9.63
CA ILE A 150 12.04 -9.97 8.95
C ILE A 150 13.41 -9.28 9.06
N ARG A 151 14.17 -9.55 10.13
CA ARG A 151 15.48 -8.96 10.40
C ARG A 151 16.57 -9.41 9.43
N GLU A 152 16.36 -10.48 8.69
CA GLU A 152 17.29 -10.92 7.64
C GLU A 152 17.32 -9.94 6.45
N MET A 153 16.31 -9.08 6.31
CA MET A 153 16.25 -8.05 5.28
C MET A 153 17.05 -6.80 5.69
N SER A 154 18.02 -6.37 4.88
CA SER A 154 18.74 -5.12 5.11
C SER A 154 17.96 -3.92 4.56
N PHE A 155 17.38 -3.11 5.43
CA PHE A 155 16.58 -1.96 5.02
C PHE A 155 17.39 -0.73 4.58
N ALA A 156 18.68 -0.67 4.94
CA ALA A 156 19.57 0.43 4.55
C ALA A 156 19.70 0.60 3.02
N MET A 157 19.26 -0.40 2.25
CA MET A 157 19.27 -0.43 0.80
C MET A 157 18.14 0.37 0.16
N PHE A 158 17.13 0.80 0.94
CA PHE A 158 15.89 1.35 0.43
C PHE A 158 15.64 2.78 0.94
N PRO A 159 16.20 3.83 0.30
CA PRO A 159 16.14 5.19 0.81
C PRO A 159 14.83 5.94 0.48
N TYR A 160 13.92 5.34 -0.30
CA TYR A 160 12.69 5.99 -0.77
C TYR A 160 11.44 5.37 -0.14
N GLY A 161 10.38 6.20 -0.05
CA GLY A 161 9.15 5.98 0.71
C GLY A 161 8.72 4.53 0.80
N LEU A 162 8.80 4.01 2.02
CA LEU A 162 8.56 2.60 2.30
C LEU A 162 7.17 2.38 2.89
N GLY A 163 6.53 1.33 2.38
CA GLY A 163 5.46 0.61 3.04
C GLY A 163 5.90 -0.75 3.53
N VAL A 164 5.36 -1.21 4.65
CA VAL A 164 5.56 -2.58 5.12
C VAL A 164 4.21 -3.25 5.31
N GLU A 165 4.09 -4.46 4.76
CA GLU A 165 2.93 -5.33 4.91
C GLU A 165 3.38 -6.65 5.52
N ILE A 166 2.83 -6.99 6.69
CA ILE A 166 3.12 -8.24 7.38
C ILE A 166 1.86 -9.11 7.32
N ASN A 167 1.91 -10.14 6.48
CA ASN A 167 0.84 -11.14 6.30
C ASN A 167 1.21 -12.50 6.90
N LYS A 168 2.32 -12.58 7.63
CA LYS A 168 2.71 -13.78 8.39
C LYS A 168 1.66 -14.07 9.46
N PRO A 169 1.41 -15.35 9.84
CA PRO A 169 0.47 -15.68 10.91
C PRO A 169 0.74 -14.99 12.25
N SER A 170 2.03 -14.79 12.59
CA SER A 170 2.46 -14.04 13.78
C SER A 170 3.76 -13.29 13.50
N VAL A 171 3.92 -12.16 14.18
CA VAL A 171 5.16 -11.36 14.19
C VAL A 171 5.72 -11.30 15.61
N THR A 172 7.04 -11.27 15.74
CA THR A 172 7.74 -11.17 17.03
C THR A 172 7.97 -9.71 17.44
N PRO A 173 8.13 -9.43 18.75
CA PRO A 173 8.58 -8.12 19.25
C PRO A 173 9.84 -7.62 18.55
N GLU A 174 10.83 -8.49 18.36
CA GLU A 174 12.12 -8.13 17.78
C GLU A 174 12.01 -7.74 16.30
N GLU A 175 11.11 -8.39 15.54
CA GLU A 175 10.81 -8.01 14.17
C GLU A 175 10.11 -6.64 14.11
N LEU A 176 9.17 -6.36 15.02
CA LEU A 176 8.51 -5.05 15.09
C LEU A 176 9.49 -3.96 15.53
N ASP A 177 10.35 -4.22 16.52
CA ASP A 177 11.40 -3.28 16.92
C ASP A 177 12.34 -2.97 15.75
N TYR A 178 12.69 -3.99 14.96
CA TYR A 178 13.50 -3.81 13.75
C TYR A 178 12.80 -2.92 12.71
N ILE A 179 11.51 -3.16 12.43
CA ILE A 179 10.70 -2.26 11.60
C ILE A 179 10.61 -0.85 12.21
N GLY A 180 10.60 -0.75 13.54
CA GLY A 180 10.60 0.52 14.25
C GLY A 180 11.86 1.35 14.04
N THR A 181 12.96 0.74 13.61
CA THR A 181 14.22 1.46 13.27
C THR A 181 14.15 2.21 11.94
N MET A 182 13.10 1.97 11.14
CA MET A 182 12.96 2.53 9.80
C MET A 182 12.47 3.98 9.84
N SER A 183 13.35 4.92 9.52
CA SER A 183 13.05 6.35 9.64
C SER A 183 12.09 6.92 8.58
N ILE A 184 11.85 6.19 7.48
CA ILE A 184 11.07 6.65 6.32
C ILE A 184 9.76 5.86 6.11
N LEU A 185 9.35 5.05 7.09
CA LEU A 185 8.15 4.23 6.96
C LEU A 185 6.90 5.11 7.04
N ASN A 186 6.19 5.25 5.92
CA ASN A 186 4.97 6.04 5.86
C ASN A 186 3.73 5.22 6.24
N TYR A 187 3.73 3.92 5.91
CA TYR A 187 2.59 3.07 6.21
C TYR A 187 2.98 1.65 6.64
N LEU A 188 2.17 1.10 7.54
CA LEU A 188 2.34 -0.23 8.09
C LEU A 188 1.00 -0.98 8.12
N LEU A 189 0.97 -2.16 7.50
CA LEU A 189 -0.16 -3.07 7.51
C LEU A 189 0.19 -4.32 8.30
N LEU A 190 -0.59 -4.60 9.33
CA LEU A 190 -0.44 -5.76 10.20
C LEU A 190 -1.62 -6.70 9.98
N ASN A 191 -1.45 -7.64 9.05
CA ASN A 191 -2.34 -8.79 8.89
C ASN A 191 -1.73 -10.02 9.56
N THR A 192 -1.49 -9.88 10.86
CA THR A 192 -0.73 -10.84 11.66
C THR A 192 -1.18 -10.81 13.11
N LYS A 193 -0.90 -11.87 13.87
CA LYS A 193 -1.05 -11.84 15.32
C LYS A 193 0.03 -10.92 15.90
N ILE A 194 -0.41 -9.79 16.47
CA ILE A 194 0.44 -8.81 17.14
C ILE A 194 0.87 -9.35 18.51
N PRO A 195 2.16 -9.23 18.89
CA PRO A 195 2.63 -9.67 20.20
C PRO A 195 2.13 -8.75 21.32
N LYS A 196 2.00 -9.30 22.52
CA LYS A 196 1.52 -8.56 23.70
C LYS A 196 2.44 -7.37 24.00
N GLY A 197 1.85 -6.20 24.22
CA GLY A 197 2.56 -4.94 24.45
C GLY A 197 2.90 -4.15 23.18
N TYR A 198 2.59 -4.68 21.99
CA TYR A 198 2.79 -4.04 20.70
C TYR A 198 1.48 -3.69 19.99
N GLU A 199 0.34 -3.76 20.67
CA GLU A 199 -0.99 -3.54 20.09
C GLU A 199 -1.11 -2.13 19.47
N ALA A 200 -0.47 -1.15 20.09
CA ALA A 200 -0.41 0.24 19.62
C ALA A 200 0.69 0.51 18.57
N PHE A 201 1.48 -0.50 18.17
CA PHE A 201 2.69 -0.28 17.38
C PHE A 201 2.44 0.43 16.05
N ALA A 202 1.32 0.14 15.39
CA ALA A 202 0.97 0.76 14.11
C ALA A 202 0.49 2.22 14.25
N LEU A 203 0.11 2.66 15.47
CA LEU A 203 -0.52 3.97 15.71
C LEU A 203 0.42 5.17 15.50
N LYS A 204 1.72 4.93 15.32
CA LYS A 204 2.74 5.97 15.14
C LYS A 204 3.07 6.28 13.68
N TYR A 205 2.60 5.47 12.73
CA TYR A 205 2.87 5.68 11.30
C TYR A 205 1.74 6.48 10.66
N LYS A 206 2.00 7.21 9.57
CA LYS A 206 0.98 8.07 8.94
C LYS A 206 -0.26 7.28 8.53
N ILE A 207 -0.07 6.06 8.03
CA ILE A 207 -1.15 5.13 7.69
C ILE A 207 -0.93 3.82 8.44
N GLY A 208 -1.90 3.42 9.24
CA GLY A 208 -1.89 2.15 9.95
C GLY A 208 -3.04 1.26 9.50
N TYR A 209 -2.77 -0.03 9.31
CA TYR A 209 -3.81 -1.06 9.25
C TYR A 209 -3.51 -2.16 10.26
N ILE A 210 -4.54 -2.55 11.01
CA ILE A 210 -4.48 -3.65 11.97
C ILE A 210 -5.65 -4.60 11.69
N ALA A 211 -5.37 -5.79 11.15
CA ALA A 211 -6.43 -6.75 10.82
C ALA A 211 -7.18 -7.26 12.05
N ASN A 212 -6.47 -7.49 13.16
CA ASN A 212 -7.05 -7.85 14.45
C ASN A 212 -6.44 -7.00 15.57
N ALA A 213 -7.26 -6.12 16.14
CA ALA A 213 -6.94 -5.19 17.22
C ALA A 213 -7.64 -5.57 18.54
N GLU A 214 -7.98 -6.84 18.78
CA GLU A 214 -8.65 -7.30 20.02
C GLU A 214 -7.89 -6.91 21.31
N GLY A 215 -6.56 -6.80 21.26
CA GLY A 215 -5.74 -6.37 22.39
C GLY A 215 -5.57 -4.85 22.54
N LEU A 216 -6.00 -4.05 21.56
CA LEU A 216 -5.83 -2.61 21.57
C LEU A 216 -6.86 -1.96 22.50
N THR A 217 -6.40 -1.15 23.45
CA THR A 217 -7.29 -0.45 24.39
C THR A 217 -7.68 0.94 23.89
N LEU A 218 -8.75 1.51 24.46
CA LEU A 218 -9.16 2.88 24.15
C LEU A 218 -8.06 3.89 24.53
N ASP A 219 -7.41 3.72 25.67
CA ASP A 219 -6.32 4.61 26.10
C ASP A 219 -5.15 4.57 25.11
N GLN A 220 -4.81 3.38 24.60
CA GLN A 220 -3.82 3.24 23.54
C GLN A 220 -4.28 3.91 22.23
N LEU A 221 -5.54 3.70 21.83
CA LEU A 221 -6.11 4.32 20.64
C LEU A 221 -6.07 5.86 20.72
N LYS A 222 -6.25 6.46 21.90
CA LYS A 222 -6.12 7.91 22.09
C LYS A 222 -4.71 8.45 21.89
N THR A 223 -3.67 7.59 21.92
CA THR A 223 -2.28 7.97 21.61
C THR A 223 -1.97 8.05 20.12
N ILE A 224 -2.98 7.89 19.26
CA ILE A 224 -2.85 7.87 17.81
C ILE A 224 -2.10 9.09 17.27
N LYS A 225 -1.11 8.81 16.42
CA LYS A 225 -0.39 9.80 15.60
C LYS A 225 -0.58 9.52 14.10
N CYS A 226 -1.32 8.48 13.74
CA CYS A 226 -1.73 8.23 12.37
C CYS A 226 -2.57 9.37 11.82
N HIS A 227 -2.43 9.62 10.52
CA HIS A 227 -3.39 10.38 9.74
C HIS A 227 -4.61 9.50 9.46
N TYR A 228 -4.37 8.26 9.04
CA TYR A 228 -5.42 7.31 8.68
C TYR A 228 -5.19 5.98 9.39
N LEU A 229 -6.20 5.50 10.10
CA LEU A 229 -6.16 4.21 10.78
C LEU A 229 -7.34 3.33 10.34
N PHE A 230 -6.99 2.13 9.89
CA PHE A 230 -7.92 1.09 9.49
C PHE A 230 -7.79 -0.09 10.45
N ILE A 231 -8.90 -0.53 11.01
CA ILE A 231 -8.98 -1.68 11.89
C ILE A 231 -9.95 -2.67 11.28
N GLY A 232 -9.53 -3.93 11.17
CA GLY A 232 -10.39 -5.05 10.80
C GLY A 232 -11.30 -5.39 11.98
N LYS A 233 -10.92 -6.38 12.77
CA LYS A 233 -11.63 -6.79 13.97
C LYS A 233 -11.12 -6.06 15.22
N SER A 234 -12.00 -5.73 16.17
CA SER A 234 -11.61 -5.17 17.47
C SER A 234 -12.60 -5.55 18.58
N ASN A 235 -12.25 -5.23 19.83
CA ASN A 235 -13.14 -5.34 20.99
C ASN A 235 -13.79 -4.00 21.38
N PHE A 236 -13.67 -2.99 20.52
CA PHE A 236 -14.24 -1.67 20.81
C PHE A 236 -15.77 -1.72 20.79
N THR A 237 -16.36 -1.11 21.80
CA THR A 237 -17.82 -0.95 21.92
C THR A 237 -18.26 0.44 21.45
N SER A 238 -19.56 0.64 21.27
CA SER A 238 -20.15 1.97 21.09
C SER A 238 -19.79 2.95 22.21
N SER A 239 -19.65 2.47 23.46
CA SER A 239 -19.24 3.30 24.59
C SER A 239 -17.78 3.76 24.44
N ASP A 240 -16.89 2.88 23.97
CA ASP A 240 -15.50 3.24 23.71
C ASP A 240 -15.39 4.26 22.60
N MET A 241 -16.12 4.07 21.50
CA MET A 241 -16.12 5.01 20.38
C MET A 241 -16.79 6.34 20.74
N ASN A 242 -17.81 6.34 21.60
CA ASN A 242 -18.35 7.56 22.19
C ASN A 242 -17.30 8.35 22.99
N GLN A 243 -16.53 7.66 23.82
CA GLN A 243 -15.45 8.28 24.57
C GLN A 243 -14.29 8.75 23.67
N PHE A 244 -13.99 8.02 22.60
CA PHE A 244 -13.03 8.43 21.59
C PHE A 244 -13.46 9.74 20.89
N MET A 245 -14.72 9.84 20.47
CA MET A 245 -15.28 11.06 19.89
C MET A 245 -15.21 12.25 20.86
N LYS A 246 -15.56 12.03 22.13
CA LYS A 246 -15.45 13.06 23.17
C LYS A 246 -14.01 13.51 23.40
N ALA A 247 -13.05 12.58 23.39
CA ALA A 247 -11.63 12.91 23.46
C ALA A 247 -11.18 13.78 22.27
N TRP A 248 -11.65 13.48 21.05
CA TRP A 248 -11.41 14.33 19.88
C TRP A 248 -12.02 15.74 20.04
N MET A 249 -13.27 15.83 20.50
CA MET A 249 -13.94 17.11 20.78
C MET A 249 -13.18 17.94 21.83
N ASN A 250 -12.59 17.28 22.82
CA ASN A 250 -11.79 17.91 23.87
C ASN A 250 -10.33 18.20 23.46
N LYS A 251 -9.96 17.95 22.20
CA LYS A 251 -8.58 18.13 21.68
C LYS A 251 -7.54 17.27 22.41
N GLU A 252 -7.95 16.09 22.89
CA GLU A 252 -7.07 15.10 23.52
C GLU A 252 -6.36 14.20 22.49
N LEU A 253 -6.81 14.21 21.23
CA LEU A 253 -6.18 13.48 20.13
C LEU A 253 -5.19 14.35 19.35
N SER A 254 -4.29 13.71 18.60
CA SER A 254 -3.38 14.40 17.68
C SER A 254 -4.13 15.28 16.68
N GLU A 255 -3.61 16.49 16.44
CA GLU A 255 -4.13 17.40 15.39
C GLU A 255 -3.86 16.89 13.98
N GLU A 256 -2.99 15.88 13.83
CA GLU A 256 -2.71 15.24 12.56
C GLU A 256 -3.65 14.07 12.24
N PHE A 257 -4.63 13.76 13.10
CA PHE A 257 -5.53 12.64 12.89
C PHE A 257 -6.69 12.99 11.94
N TYR A 258 -6.79 12.28 10.82
CA TYR A 258 -7.81 12.53 9.78
C TYR A 258 -8.93 11.50 9.78
N MET A 259 -8.64 10.21 9.99
CA MET A 259 -9.66 9.17 9.84
C MET A 259 -9.40 7.94 10.71
N LEU A 260 -10.49 7.41 11.28
CA LEU A 260 -10.59 6.08 11.85
C LEU A 260 -11.69 5.30 11.14
N HIS A 261 -11.36 4.11 10.66
CA HIS A 261 -12.30 3.17 10.08
C HIS A 261 -12.15 1.81 10.75
N ILE A 262 -13.21 1.29 11.35
CA ILE A 262 -13.25 -0.01 12.05
C ILE A 262 -14.31 -0.87 11.39
N LYS A 263 -13.92 -2.07 10.94
CA LYS A 263 -14.84 -3.09 10.45
C LYS A 263 -15.39 -3.94 11.59
N GLU A 264 -16.37 -4.77 11.28
CA GLU A 264 -16.97 -5.72 12.22
C GLU A 264 -17.41 -5.02 13.52
N PHE A 265 -17.93 -3.79 13.40
CA PHE A 265 -18.30 -2.94 14.53
C PHE A 265 -19.82 -2.91 14.74
N ASP A 266 -20.26 -3.50 15.85
CA ASP A 266 -21.68 -3.53 16.22
C ASP A 266 -22.09 -2.21 16.91
N LYS A 267 -22.79 -1.35 16.17
CA LYS A 267 -23.33 -0.09 16.69
C LYS A 267 -24.50 -0.34 17.64
N SER A 268 -24.53 0.40 18.74
CA SER A 268 -25.65 0.50 19.68
C SER A 268 -26.02 1.97 19.90
N GLU A 269 -27.17 2.21 20.54
CA GLU A 269 -27.66 3.57 20.82
C GLU A 269 -26.66 4.43 21.61
N ASP A 270 -25.81 3.78 22.42
CA ASP A 270 -24.82 4.46 23.26
C ASP A 270 -23.75 5.25 22.49
N LEU A 271 -23.60 4.97 21.19
CA LEU A 271 -22.57 5.57 20.36
C LEU A 271 -22.66 7.10 20.37
N TYR A 272 -23.86 7.66 20.34
CA TYR A 272 -24.10 9.11 20.23
C TYR A 272 -24.51 9.76 21.55
N ASN A 273 -24.47 9.03 22.67
CA ASN A 273 -24.93 9.53 23.96
C ASN A 273 -24.18 10.80 24.40
N GLY A 274 -24.93 11.88 24.58
CA GLY A 274 -24.41 13.18 25.04
C GLY A 274 -23.55 13.91 24.00
N ILE A 275 -23.75 13.63 22.72
CA ILE A 275 -23.10 14.32 21.60
C ILE A 275 -24.18 15.09 20.83
N ASP A 276 -23.95 16.39 20.61
CA ASP A 276 -24.77 17.18 19.69
C ASP A 276 -24.29 16.95 18.26
N TYR A 277 -25.16 16.38 17.42
CA TYR A 277 -24.87 16.09 16.03
C TYR A 277 -25.97 16.64 15.12
N LYS A 278 -25.60 16.93 13.88
CA LYS A 278 -26.52 17.41 12.83
C LYS A 278 -26.41 16.50 11.62
N GLN A 279 -27.48 16.39 10.84
CA GLN A 279 -27.37 15.78 9.51
C GLN A 279 -26.46 16.62 8.63
N TRP A 280 -25.78 15.98 7.67
CA TRP A 280 -24.97 16.69 6.69
C TRP A 280 -25.75 17.82 6.00
N ASP A 281 -25.06 18.94 5.79
CA ASP A 281 -25.58 20.14 5.12
C ASP A 281 -24.56 20.60 4.06
N GLU A 282 -24.99 20.64 2.80
CA GLU A 282 -24.18 21.09 1.66
C GLU A 282 -23.70 22.54 1.79
N ALA A 283 -24.43 23.38 2.54
CA ALA A 283 -24.03 24.76 2.81
C ALA A 283 -22.86 24.86 3.80
N VAL A 284 -22.59 23.80 4.57
CA VAL A 284 -21.56 23.76 5.61
C VAL A 284 -20.27 23.08 5.11
N ARG A 285 -20.38 22.02 4.31
CA ARG A 285 -19.25 21.34 3.65
C ARG A 285 -19.68 20.48 2.46
N ASP A 286 -18.74 20.18 1.56
CA ASP A 286 -18.86 19.18 0.50
C ASP A 286 -19.18 17.79 1.12
N SER A 287 -19.94 16.98 0.38
CA SER A 287 -20.17 15.58 0.74
C SER A 287 -18.91 14.73 0.56
N ARG A 288 -17.99 15.14 -0.31
CA ARG A 288 -16.85 14.33 -0.76
C ARG A 288 -15.64 14.50 0.15
N TYR A 289 -15.44 13.53 1.03
CA TYR A 289 -14.28 13.48 1.90
C TYR A 289 -13.06 12.94 1.18
N ARG A 290 -12.00 13.76 1.10
CA ARG A 290 -10.74 13.40 0.42
C ARG A 290 -9.80 12.65 1.35
N ILE A 291 -9.18 11.61 0.80
CA ILE A 291 -8.26 10.74 1.54
C ILE A 291 -6.88 10.76 0.85
N PHE A 292 -5.80 10.77 1.63
CA PHE A 292 -4.40 10.85 1.19
C PHE A 292 -4.08 12.08 0.33
N ASP A 293 -3.75 11.84 -0.94
CA ASP A 293 -3.40 12.81 -1.97
C ASP A 293 -4.63 13.45 -2.62
N GLY A 294 -5.83 13.08 -2.18
CA GLY A 294 -7.10 13.61 -2.67
C GLY A 294 -7.62 12.94 -3.93
N LYS A 295 -7.01 11.83 -4.38
CA LYS A 295 -7.51 11.02 -5.49
C LYS A 295 -8.66 10.11 -5.08
N LEU A 296 -8.68 9.60 -3.84
CA LEU A 296 -9.80 8.83 -3.30
C LEU A 296 -10.76 9.73 -2.54
N ARG A 297 -12.06 9.53 -2.76
CA ARG A 297 -13.15 10.31 -2.15
C ARG A 297 -14.20 9.38 -1.57
N PHE A 298 -14.66 9.62 -0.35
CA PHE A 298 -15.89 9.00 0.16
C PHE A 298 -17.04 9.99 0.05
N ASP A 299 -18.16 9.54 -0.51
CA ASP A 299 -19.41 10.27 -0.39
C ASP A 299 -19.97 10.14 1.03
N LEU A 300 -19.98 11.26 1.74
CA LEU A 300 -20.53 11.41 3.08
C LEU A 300 -21.79 12.30 3.07
N SER A 301 -22.56 12.30 1.97
CA SER A 301 -23.84 13.04 1.87
C SER A 301 -24.92 12.53 2.81
N THR A 302 -24.83 11.30 3.29
CA THR A 302 -25.76 10.69 4.27
C THR A 302 -25.18 10.63 5.70
N SER A 303 -24.05 11.30 5.92
CA SER A 303 -23.39 11.31 7.23
C SER A 303 -24.03 12.28 8.22
N ILE A 304 -23.73 12.07 9.50
CA ILE A 304 -23.97 13.07 10.55
C ILE A 304 -22.66 13.78 10.90
N ASP A 305 -22.77 15.03 11.31
CA ASP A 305 -21.66 15.90 11.66
C ASP A 305 -21.69 16.29 13.13
N ILE A 306 -20.50 16.26 13.75
CA ILE A 306 -20.21 16.88 15.04
C ILE A 306 -19.29 18.07 14.77
N THR A 307 -19.57 19.19 15.43
CA THR A 307 -18.72 20.39 15.36
C THR A 307 -18.01 20.60 16.69
N ARG A 308 -16.68 20.70 16.64
CA ARG A 308 -15.84 21.05 17.78
C ARG A 308 -15.87 22.55 18.05
N ASP A 309 -15.44 22.97 19.24
CA ASP A 309 -15.46 24.38 19.70
C ASP A 309 -14.71 25.36 18.78
N ASP A 310 -13.66 24.89 18.11
CA ASP A 310 -12.88 25.63 17.10
C ASP A 310 -13.53 25.65 15.71
N GLY A 311 -14.73 25.07 15.60
CA GLY A 311 -15.49 24.95 14.38
C GLY A 311 -15.05 23.80 13.49
N THR A 312 -14.02 23.01 13.83
CA THR A 312 -13.62 21.81 13.05
C THR A 312 -14.75 20.78 13.08
N ILE A 313 -15.04 20.20 11.92
CA ILE A 313 -16.13 19.25 11.74
C ILE A 313 -15.56 17.84 11.68
N ALA A 314 -16.27 16.88 12.24
CA ALA A 314 -16.04 15.48 11.97
C ALA A 314 -17.36 14.77 11.61
N SER A 315 -17.26 13.82 10.69
CA SER A 315 -18.40 13.13 10.10
C SER A 315 -18.42 11.64 10.40
N PHE A 316 -19.63 11.10 10.50
CA PHE A 316 -19.90 9.70 10.79
C PHE A 316 -20.90 9.13 9.81
N TYR A 317 -20.71 7.88 9.44
CA TYR A 317 -21.66 7.18 8.58
C TYR A 317 -22.60 6.31 9.44
N PRO A 318 -23.80 6.80 9.82
CA PRO A 318 -24.66 6.08 10.76
C PRO A 318 -25.22 4.79 10.13
N GLU A 319 -25.55 4.82 8.84
CA GLU A 319 -26.31 3.76 8.16
C GLU A 319 -25.49 2.52 7.79
N SER A 320 -24.16 2.57 7.85
CA SER A 320 -23.32 1.42 7.50
C SER A 320 -23.45 0.33 8.57
N LYS A 321 -23.91 -0.85 8.15
CA LYS A 321 -23.93 -2.01 9.04
C LYS A 321 -22.49 -2.47 9.29
N ASN A 322 -22.16 -2.77 10.54
CA ASN A 322 -20.90 -3.38 10.97
C ASN A 322 -19.64 -2.52 10.71
N ILE A 323 -19.77 -1.19 10.57
CA ILE A 323 -18.64 -0.29 10.31
C ILE A 323 -18.74 0.95 11.19
N PHE A 324 -17.69 1.25 11.96
CA PHE A 324 -17.51 2.59 12.54
C PHE A 324 -16.59 3.41 11.62
N HIS A 325 -17.06 4.56 11.16
CA HIS A 325 -16.27 5.47 10.34
C HIS A 325 -16.32 6.87 10.95
N PHE A 326 -15.15 7.47 11.12
CA PHE A 326 -14.96 8.80 11.67
C PHE A 326 -13.92 9.56 10.84
N SER A 327 -14.31 10.71 10.29
CA SER A 327 -13.47 11.51 9.38
C SER A 327 -13.46 12.98 9.79
N VAL A 328 -12.28 13.61 9.86
CA VAL A 328 -12.07 14.98 10.37
C VAL A 328 -11.77 15.96 9.23
N TRP A 329 -12.50 17.07 9.19
CA TRP A 329 -12.42 18.10 8.16
C TRP A 329 -11.65 19.34 8.63
N TYR A 330 -10.33 19.35 8.43
CA TYR A 330 -9.49 20.50 8.79
C TYR A 330 -9.69 21.69 7.82
N SER A 331 -9.19 21.59 6.58
CA SER A 331 -9.11 22.73 5.65
C SER A 331 -9.83 22.51 4.31
N ASN A 332 -10.30 21.28 4.05
CA ASN A 332 -10.88 20.84 2.77
C ASN A 332 -12.41 20.81 2.79
N ARG A 333 -13.08 21.70 3.55
CA ARG A 333 -14.55 21.69 3.65
C ARG A 333 -15.24 21.88 2.30
N PHE A 334 -14.59 22.53 1.35
CA PHE A 334 -15.09 22.70 -0.01
C PHE A 334 -13.92 22.61 -1.00
N PRO A 335 -13.92 21.68 -1.95
CA PRO A 335 -13.07 21.78 -3.12
C PRO A 335 -13.75 22.61 -4.22
N LYS A 336 -13.07 23.65 -4.72
CA LYS A 336 -13.26 24.12 -6.09
C LYS A 336 -12.44 23.24 -7.03
N VAL A 337 -12.92 22.07 -7.46
CA VAL A 337 -12.32 21.34 -8.60
C VAL A 337 -13.37 20.50 -9.34
N GLN A 338 -13.35 20.53 -10.68
CA GLN A 338 -14.10 19.63 -11.57
C GLN A 338 -13.57 18.18 -11.53
N ASP A 339 -14.45 17.24 -11.85
CA ASP A 339 -14.40 15.83 -11.41
C ASP A 339 -13.57 14.88 -12.26
N GLU A 340 -13.03 13.85 -11.58
CA GLU A 340 -12.74 12.52 -12.11
C GLU A 340 -13.07 11.47 -11.02
N GLN A 341 -14.36 11.09 -10.91
CA GLN A 341 -14.93 9.89 -10.25
C GLN A 341 -15.02 9.82 -8.69
N ASP A 342 -16.10 9.17 -8.20
CA ASP A 342 -16.49 9.07 -6.79
C ASP A 342 -16.57 7.60 -6.32
N PHE A 343 -16.33 7.34 -5.02
CA PHE A 343 -16.45 6.02 -4.40
C PHE A 343 -17.61 5.99 -3.38
N ASP A 344 -18.59 5.12 -3.61
CA ASP A 344 -19.71 4.88 -2.69
C ASP A 344 -19.38 3.73 -1.72
N LEU A 345 -19.37 4.04 -0.42
CA LEU A 345 -19.11 3.10 0.67
C LEU A 345 -20.09 1.93 0.74
N ASN A 346 -21.25 2.03 0.08
CA ASN A 346 -22.26 0.97 0.03
C ASN A 346 -22.19 0.13 -1.25
N THR A 347 -21.33 0.50 -2.22
CA THR A 347 -21.16 -0.28 -3.44
C THR A 347 -20.51 -1.62 -3.10
N PRO A 348 -21.15 -2.76 -3.42
CA PRO A 348 -20.54 -4.08 -3.23
C PRO A 348 -19.21 -4.16 -3.99
N PRO A 349 -18.14 -4.67 -3.38
CA PRO A 349 -16.81 -4.69 -4.00
C PRO A 349 -16.73 -5.44 -5.33
N GLU A 350 -17.71 -6.29 -5.64
CA GLU A 350 -17.84 -7.00 -6.91
C GLU A 350 -18.29 -6.10 -8.08
N LEU A 351 -18.89 -4.94 -7.78
CA LEU A 351 -19.51 -4.04 -8.76
C LEU A 351 -18.69 -2.77 -9.00
N ALA A 352 -17.64 -2.55 -8.20
CA ALA A 352 -16.72 -1.44 -8.42
C ALA A 352 -15.74 -1.81 -9.54
N ASP A 353 -15.73 -1.00 -10.61
CA ASP A 353 -14.79 -1.15 -11.71
C ASP A 353 -13.44 -0.57 -11.31
N TYR A 354 -12.44 -1.43 -11.08
CA TYR A 354 -11.12 -1.00 -10.59
C TYR A 354 -10.09 -0.73 -11.70
N SER A 355 -10.47 -0.92 -12.97
CA SER A 355 -9.54 -0.84 -14.10
C SER A 355 -9.14 0.60 -14.48
N TYR A 356 -9.96 1.58 -14.08
CA TYR A 356 -9.79 2.99 -14.47
C TYR A 356 -8.95 3.84 -13.50
N TRP A 357 -8.58 3.32 -12.34
CA TRP A 357 -8.01 4.16 -11.30
C TRP A 357 -6.49 4.34 -11.42
N THR A 358 -6.03 5.58 -11.31
CA THR A 358 -4.60 5.99 -11.28
C THR A 358 -4.03 6.04 -9.87
N PHE A 359 -4.56 5.22 -8.97
CA PHE A 359 -4.17 5.24 -7.56
C PHE A 359 -2.69 4.90 -7.35
N GLU A 360 -2.05 5.66 -6.45
CA GLU A 360 -0.85 5.19 -5.75
C GLU A 360 -1.27 4.04 -4.81
N ARG A 361 -0.36 3.11 -4.50
CA ARG A 361 -0.70 1.91 -3.71
C ARG A 361 -1.41 2.17 -2.38
N PRO A 362 -1.18 3.26 -1.62
CA PRO A 362 -1.96 3.56 -0.43
C PRO A 362 -3.48 3.45 -0.65
N SER A 363 -4.00 3.87 -1.80
CA SER A 363 -5.44 3.74 -2.09
C SER A 363 -5.85 2.29 -2.40
N PHE A 364 -5.01 1.50 -3.09
CA PHE A 364 -5.27 0.06 -3.30
C PHE A 364 -5.31 -0.71 -1.99
N ILE A 365 -4.32 -0.48 -1.12
CA ILE A 365 -4.27 -1.05 0.24
C ILE A 365 -5.56 -0.79 0.98
N ILE A 366 -6.16 0.38 0.78
CA ILE A 366 -7.36 0.79 1.51
C ILE A 366 -8.60 0.19 0.91
N LEU A 367 -8.67 0.07 -0.40
CA LEU A 367 -9.70 -0.76 -1.01
C LEU A 367 -9.55 -2.21 -0.48
N GLU A 368 -8.34 -2.78 -0.35
CA GLU A 368 -8.16 -4.13 0.19
C GLU A 368 -8.59 -4.19 1.67
N CYS A 369 -8.19 -3.18 2.45
CA CYS A 369 -8.52 -3.05 3.87
C CYS A 369 -10.00 -2.78 4.11
N ILE A 370 -10.71 -2.07 3.22
CA ILE A 370 -12.15 -1.74 3.31
C ILE A 370 -13.02 -2.87 2.74
N PHE A 371 -12.56 -3.59 1.71
CA PHE A 371 -13.36 -4.64 1.08
C PHE A 371 -13.00 -6.06 1.51
N GLY A 372 -11.90 -6.24 2.24
CA GLY A 372 -11.48 -7.57 2.73
C GLY A 372 -11.11 -8.52 1.60
N ARG A 373 -10.79 -7.99 0.42
CA ARG A 373 -10.33 -8.72 -0.75
C ARG A 373 -8.90 -8.29 -1.06
N SER A 374 -8.02 -9.24 -1.33
CA SER A 374 -6.84 -8.95 -2.14
C SER A 374 -7.35 -8.72 -3.57
N PHE A 375 -6.89 -7.66 -4.24
CA PHE A 375 -7.20 -7.41 -5.66
C PHE A 375 -6.35 -8.28 -6.59
N ASP A 376 -5.70 -9.33 -6.09
CA ASP A 376 -4.93 -10.30 -6.88
C ASP A 376 -5.83 -11.36 -7.58
N LYS A 377 -7.08 -11.03 -7.95
CA LYS A 377 -7.96 -11.93 -8.71
C LYS A 377 -8.01 -11.59 -10.18
#